data_AF-A0A9D9C0X9-F1
#
_entry.id   AF-A0A9D9C0X9-F1
#
_cell.length_a   1.000
_cell.length_b   1.000
_cell.length_c   1.000
_cell.angle_alpha   90.00
_cell.angle_beta   90.00
_cell.angle_gamma   90.00
#
_symmetry.space_group_name_H-M   'P 1'
#
loop_
_entity.id
_entity.type
_entity.pdbx_description
1 polymer ?
#
loop_
_entity_poly.entity_id
_entity_poly.type
_entity_poly.pdbx_seq_one_letter_code
_entity_poly.pdbx_strand_id
1 'polypeptide(L)'
;YHTNVAHYENVLNIHKRLDKKIGFAGGAWKWLGFTPDNRYSNIEIDASMRACKLTNTHNYILTAWGDNGAETSPFAVLPAIFYASLARYNYLDLDKDINKLVFNNEFMLFSDGITYDDYMKLDLANRITHNDDFNEKNSANKYLLFNDILLGTLDTIIDDNITNMYLEHIEEFKKIKYQNTKFGYLFTNQLNLCKVLSKKAHLGIDLRRDYKANNKAGLKEDLSKLKELLPLIEEFYNSFNYQWHLENRANGFDVQDIRIGALEKRIKVAIKKLSDYLEGKTKVIEELEEELLCFNGHDKDFEKDYDNCEYRWRRMTSVNVND
;
A
#
# COMPACT_ATOMS: atom_id res chain seq x y z
N TYR A 1 -14.74 9.47 3.76
CA TYR A 1 -13.99 9.14 4.98
C TYR A 1 -13.57 10.43 5.65
N HIS A 2 -13.73 10.57 6.96
CA HIS A 2 -13.50 11.84 7.66
C HIS A 2 -12.66 11.62 8.92
N THR A 3 -11.91 12.65 9.29
CA THR A 3 -11.10 12.70 10.52
C THR A 3 -11.64 13.74 11.50
N ASN A 4 -12.82 14.29 11.22
CA ASN A 4 -13.45 15.36 11.99
C ASN A 4 -14.69 14.85 12.73
N VAL A 5 -14.67 14.97 14.07
CA VAL A 5 -15.76 14.61 14.98
C VAL A 5 -17.08 15.28 14.58
N ALA A 6 -17.06 16.58 14.27
CA ALA A 6 -18.27 17.36 13.99
C ALA A 6 -18.98 16.89 12.71
N HIS A 7 -18.20 16.41 11.72
CA HIS A 7 -18.77 15.81 10.52
C HIS A 7 -19.58 14.56 10.88
N TYR A 8 -19.00 13.65 11.67
CA TYR A 8 -19.66 12.42 12.09
C TYR A 8 -20.87 12.67 12.98
N GLU A 9 -20.78 13.62 13.92
CA GLU A 9 -21.90 14.02 14.77
C GLU A 9 -23.09 14.51 13.94
N ASN A 10 -22.85 15.40 12.97
CA ASN A 10 -23.89 15.91 12.10
C ASN A 10 -24.59 14.78 11.32
N VAL A 11 -23.81 13.89 10.72
CA VAL A 11 -24.33 12.75 9.94
C VAL A 11 -25.15 11.81 10.83
N LEU A 12 -24.66 11.48 12.04
CA LEU A 12 -25.38 10.64 13.01
C LEU A 12 -26.71 11.28 13.44
N ASN A 13 -26.73 12.59 13.71
CA ASN A 13 -27.94 13.31 14.08
C ASN A 13 -28.97 13.35 12.94
N ILE A 14 -28.52 13.44 11.68
CA ILE A 14 -29.39 13.31 10.51
C ILE A 14 -30.02 11.90 10.46
N HIS A 15 -29.22 10.84 10.62
CA HIS A 15 -29.71 9.46 10.55
C HIS A 15 -30.70 9.13 11.68
N LYS A 16 -30.52 9.71 12.87
CA LYS A 16 -31.44 9.51 14.00
C LYS A 16 -32.85 10.07 13.74
N ARG A 17 -33.03 10.97 12.76
CA ARG A 17 -34.36 11.46 12.35
C ARG A 17 -35.22 10.38 11.69
N LEU A 18 -34.62 9.26 11.26
CA LEU A 18 -35.34 8.14 10.66
C LEU A 18 -36.11 7.28 11.70
N ASP A 19 -35.98 7.59 13.00
CA ASP A 19 -36.61 6.87 14.11
C ASP A 19 -36.30 5.35 14.09
N LYS A 20 -35.02 5.03 13.82
CA LYS A 20 -34.49 3.66 13.80
C LYS A 20 -33.32 3.53 14.77
N LYS A 21 -33.03 2.29 15.18
CA LYS A 21 -31.78 1.96 15.87
C LYS A 21 -30.61 2.13 14.90
N ILE A 22 -29.75 3.10 15.18
CA ILE A 22 -28.56 3.39 14.38
C ILE A 22 -27.34 2.71 15.00
N GLY A 23 -26.49 2.13 14.15
CA GLY A 23 -25.13 1.75 14.49
C GLY A 23 -24.13 2.49 13.60
N PHE A 24 -22.87 2.46 13.99
CA PHE A 24 -21.77 3.05 13.24
C PHE A 24 -20.80 1.95 12.79
N ALA A 25 -20.26 2.09 11.59
CA ALA A 25 -19.22 1.23 11.07
C ALA A 25 -17.97 2.08 10.78
N GLY A 26 -16.92 1.92 11.60
CA GLY A 26 -15.61 2.54 11.38
C GLY A 26 -14.67 1.63 10.61
N GLY A 27 -13.47 2.11 10.27
CA GLY A 27 -12.55 1.43 9.38
C GLY A 27 -11.18 1.11 9.99
N ALA A 28 -10.79 -0.16 9.95
CA ALA A 28 -9.41 -0.61 10.09
C ALA A 28 -8.85 -0.87 8.68
N TRP A 29 -8.08 0.08 8.15
CA TRP A 29 -7.76 0.22 6.73
C TRP A 29 -6.79 -0.85 6.25
N LYS A 30 -7.31 -1.76 5.43
CA LYS A 30 -6.56 -2.88 4.82
C LYS A 30 -7.10 -3.30 3.44
N TRP A 31 -7.68 -2.35 2.70
CA TRP A 31 -8.38 -2.59 1.44
C TRP A 31 -7.80 -1.83 0.24
N LEU A 32 -6.61 -1.24 0.39
CA LEU A 32 -5.92 -0.50 -0.68
C LEU A 32 -4.69 -1.25 -1.23
N GLY A 33 -4.67 -2.58 -1.08
CA GLY A 33 -3.65 -3.46 -1.64
C GLY A 33 -3.06 -4.42 -0.63
N PHE A 34 -1.72 -4.50 -0.59
CA PHE A 34 -0.94 -5.38 0.27
C PHE A 34 -0.58 -4.75 1.62
N THR A 35 -0.70 -3.43 1.73
CA THR A 35 -0.25 -2.64 2.88
C THR A 35 -1.41 -1.98 3.61
N PRO A 36 -1.47 -2.08 4.96
CA PRO A 36 -2.49 -1.39 5.76
C PRO A 36 -2.27 0.12 5.84
N ASP A 37 -3.21 0.83 6.45
CA ASP A 37 -3.05 2.23 6.89
C ASP A 37 -3.60 2.40 8.32
N ASN A 38 -2.83 1.89 9.29
CA ASN A 38 -3.17 2.02 10.70
C ASN A 38 -3.13 3.47 11.17
N ARG A 39 -2.26 4.30 10.60
CA ARG A 39 -2.16 5.73 10.90
C ARG A 39 -3.48 6.44 10.62
N TYR A 40 -4.02 6.30 9.41
CA TYR A 40 -5.34 6.87 9.09
C TYR A 40 -6.44 6.24 9.93
N SER A 41 -6.39 4.91 10.11
CA SER A 41 -7.38 4.17 10.92
C SER A 41 -7.50 4.76 12.32
N ASN A 42 -6.39 5.00 13.02
CA ASN A 42 -6.42 5.53 14.38
C ASN A 42 -7.12 6.90 14.48
N ILE A 43 -6.82 7.81 13.54
CA ILE A 43 -7.43 9.16 13.52
C ILE A 43 -8.93 9.08 13.19
N GLU A 44 -9.30 8.24 12.21
CA GLU A 44 -10.69 8.01 11.85
C GLU A 44 -11.50 7.39 13.00
N ILE A 45 -10.93 6.39 13.68
CA ILE A 45 -11.51 5.70 14.83
C ILE A 45 -11.69 6.66 16.01
N ASP A 46 -10.70 7.48 16.35
CA ASP A 46 -10.85 8.48 17.41
C ASP A 46 -12.01 9.44 17.10
N ALA A 47 -12.03 9.99 15.89
CA ALA A 47 -13.04 10.96 15.48
C ALA A 47 -14.45 10.36 15.51
N SER A 48 -14.61 9.16 14.96
CA SER A 48 -15.92 8.49 14.87
C SER A 48 -16.42 7.96 16.21
N MET A 49 -15.54 7.42 17.06
CA MET A 49 -15.93 6.95 18.40
C MET A 49 -16.31 8.12 19.31
N ARG A 50 -15.61 9.26 19.25
CA ARG A 50 -16.01 10.48 19.96
C ARG A 50 -17.40 10.95 19.51
N ALA A 51 -17.67 10.99 18.21
CA ALA A 51 -18.99 11.35 17.68
C ALA A 51 -20.09 10.35 18.10
N CYS A 52 -19.78 9.06 18.13
CA CYS A 52 -20.70 8.04 18.64
C CYS A 52 -21.04 8.26 20.11
N LYS A 53 -20.05 8.61 20.94
CA LYS A 53 -20.24 8.97 22.36
C LYS A 53 -21.12 10.21 22.51
N LEU A 54 -20.81 11.30 21.81
CA LEU A 54 -21.57 12.56 21.86
C LEU A 54 -23.03 12.40 21.46
N THR A 55 -23.29 11.54 20.47
CA THR A 55 -24.65 11.30 19.98
C THR A 55 -25.41 10.22 20.74
N ASN A 56 -24.80 9.49 21.68
CA ASN A 56 -25.37 8.26 22.28
C ASN A 56 -25.66 7.16 21.24
N THR A 57 -24.65 6.81 20.45
CA THR A 57 -24.68 5.70 19.49
C THR A 57 -23.80 4.57 20.03
N HIS A 58 -24.42 3.48 20.50
CA HIS A 58 -23.73 2.43 21.26
C HIS A 58 -23.31 1.21 20.43
N ASN A 59 -23.88 1.04 19.23
CA ASN A 59 -23.51 -0.05 18.34
C ASN A 59 -22.39 0.46 17.42
N TYR A 60 -21.17 -0.04 17.64
CA TYR A 60 -20.00 0.28 16.82
C TYR A 60 -19.41 -1.01 16.27
N ILE A 61 -19.21 -1.07 14.96
CA ILE A 61 -18.54 -2.16 14.26
C ILE A 61 -17.25 -1.60 13.68
N LEU A 62 -16.12 -2.25 13.95
CA LEU A 62 -14.87 -1.95 13.25
C LEU A 62 -14.77 -2.88 12.04
N THR A 63 -14.72 -2.31 10.85
CA THR A 63 -14.70 -3.04 9.59
C THR A 63 -13.29 -3.12 9.03
N ALA A 64 -12.90 -4.28 8.51
CA ALA A 64 -11.59 -4.52 7.92
C ALA A 64 -11.80 -5.14 6.52
N TRP A 65 -12.17 -4.30 5.55
CA TRP A 65 -12.54 -4.72 4.20
C TRP A 65 -11.39 -5.39 3.43
N GLY A 66 -11.70 -6.04 2.31
CA GLY A 66 -10.76 -6.85 1.52
C GLY A 66 -10.87 -6.57 0.03
N ASP A 67 -10.99 -5.29 -0.34
CA ASP A 67 -11.36 -4.90 -1.69
C ASP A 67 -10.38 -5.40 -2.75
N ASN A 68 -10.94 -5.73 -3.91
CA ASN A 68 -10.20 -6.13 -5.11
C ASN A 68 -9.20 -7.28 -4.92
N GLY A 69 -9.43 -8.22 -3.99
CA GLY A 69 -8.60 -9.44 -3.87
C GLY A 69 -8.04 -9.71 -2.47
N ALA A 70 -8.41 -8.89 -1.46
CA ALA A 70 -8.07 -9.08 -0.05
C ALA A 70 -6.56 -9.30 0.21
N GLU A 71 -5.73 -8.49 -0.43
CA GLU A 71 -4.27 -8.67 -0.47
C GLU A 71 -3.55 -8.32 0.84
N THR A 72 -4.12 -7.45 1.68
CA THR A 72 -3.56 -7.12 3.00
C THR A 72 -4.05 -8.13 4.04
N SER A 73 -3.16 -8.55 4.92
CA SER A 73 -3.48 -9.40 6.08
C SER A 73 -4.51 -8.74 7.02
N PRO A 74 -5.46 -9.49 7.60
CA PRO A 74 -6.32 -8.99 8.68
C PRO A 74 -5.54 -8.71 9.97
N PHE A 75 -4.37 -9.33 10.17
CA PHE A 75 -3.50 -9.08 11.33
C PHE A 75 -2.60 -7.85 11.13
N ALA A 76 -2.47 -7.33 9.91
CA ALA A 76 -1.73 -6.10 9.67
C ALA A 76 -2.39 -4.86 10.29
N VAL A 77 -3.68 -4.95 10.65
CA VAL A 77 -4.46 -3.87 11.30
C VAL A 77 -4.70 -4.07 12.80
N LEU A 78 -3.92 -4.94 13.44
CA LEU A 78 -3.96 -5.09 14.90
C LEU A 78 -3.72 -3.76 15.65
N PRO A 79 -2.85 -2.84 15.20
CA PRO A 79 -2.72 -1.54 15.85
C PRO A 79 -4.03 -0.75 15.90
N ALA A 80 -4.79 -0.70 14.81
CA ALA A 80 -6.09 -0.02 14.75
C ALA A 80 -7.16 -0.70 15.64
N ILE A 81 -7.20 -2.04 15.65
CA ILE A 81 -8.12 -2.82 16.49
C ILE A 81 -7.81 -2.57 17.98
N PHE A 82 -6.54 -2.59 18.34
CA PHE A 82 -6.09 -2.33 19.70
C PHE A 82 -6.43 -0.90 20.13
N TYR A 83 -6.17 0.08 19.26
CA TYR A 83 -6.53 1.48 19.49
C TYR A 83 -8.03 1.67 19.74
N ALA A 84 -8.88 1.08 18.89
CA ALA A 84 -10.34 1.09 19.05
C ALA A 84 -10.80 0.50 20.38
N SER A 85 -10.15 -0.56 20.87
CA SER A 85 -10.51 -1.19 22.14
C SER A 85 -10.33 -0.26 23.33
N LEU A 86 -9.30 0.60 23.29
CA LEU A 86 -8.99 1.53 24.38
C LEU A 86 -9.77 2.83 24.30
N ALA A 87 -10.01 3.32 23.08
CA ALA A 87 -10.90 4.45 22.81
C ALA A 87 -12.28 4.25 23.46
N ARG A 88 -12.80 3.00 23.43
CA ARG A 88 -14.04 2.62 24.11
C ARG A 88 -14.03 2.84 25.64
N TYR A 89 -12.90 2.66 26.30
CA TYR A 89 -12.78 2.75 27.76
C TYR A 89 -12.32 4.15 28.25
N ASN A 90 -12.41 5.18 27.39
CA ASN A 90 -11.99 6.56 27.68
C ASN A 90 -10.49 6.72 28.00
N TYR A 91 -9.63 5.78 27.60
CA TYR A 91 -8.18 5.91 27.81
C TYR A 91 -7.57 7.09 27.03
N LEU A 92 -8.28 7.63 26.04
CA LEU A 92 -7.83 8.78 25.24
C LEU A 92 -8.00 10.14 25.94
N ASP A 93 -8.72 10.19 27.07
CA ASP A 93 -8.98 11.41 27.85
C ASP A 93 -8.20 11.43 29.19
N LEU A 94 -7.35 10.42 29.47
CA LEU A 94 -6.57 10.24 30.70
C LEU A 94 -5.09 10.62 30.50
N ASP A 95 -4.31 10.72 31.59
CA ASP A 95 -2.88 11.14 31.58
C ASP A 95 -2.06 10.47 30.46
N LYS A 96 -1.58 11.28 29.51
CA LYS A 96 -1.07 10.83 28.22
C LYS A 96 0.17 9.95 28.32
N ASP A 97 1.04 10.21 29.30
CA ASP A 97 2.34 9.53 29.37
C ASP A 97 2.23 8.15 30.03
N ILE A 98 1.47 8.04 31.13
CA ILE A 98 1.22 6.75 31.81
C ILE A 98 0.44 5.81 30.90
N ASN A 99 -0.57 6.32 30.19
CA ASN A 99 -1.35 5.52 29.26
C ASN A 99 -0.52 5.05 28.07
N LYS A 100 0.37 5.88 27.52
CA LYS A 100 1.25 5.48 26.42
C LYS A 100 2.17 4.33 26.82
N LEU A 101 2.68 4.32 28.05
CA LEU A 101 3.52 3.23 28.55
C LEU A 101 2.72 1.94 28.74
N VAL A 102 1.56 1.99 29.40
CA VAL A 102 0.69 0.82 29.59
C VAL A 102 0.23 0.26 28.25
N PHE A 103 -0.21 1.14 27.34
CA PHE A 103 -0.59 0.83 25.97
C PHE A 103 0.50 0.06 25.24
N ASN A 104 1.74 0.58 25.25
CA ASN A 104 2.85 -0.06 24.58
C ASN A 104 3.18 -1.42 25.20
N ASN A 105 3.15 -1.55 26.53
CA ASN A 105 3.40 -2.81 27.21
C ASN A 105 2.31 -3.86 26.90
N GLU A 106 1.04 -3.49 26.93
CA GLU A 106 -0.08 -4.39 26.63
C GLU A 106 -0.07 -4.82 25.16
N PHE A 107 0.19 -3.89 24.24
CA PHE A 107 0.32 -4.23 22.82
C PHE A 107 1.49 -5.17 22.60
N MET A 108 2.65 -4.92 23.22
CA MET A 108 3.83 -5.79 23.12
C MET A 108 3.55 -7.22 23.60
N LEU A 109 2.79 -7.40 24.67
CA LEU A 109 2.37 -8.73 25.12
C LEU A 109 1.49 -9.43 24.08
N PHE A 110 0.58 -8.68 23.47
CA PHE A 110 -0.33 -9.19 22.45
C PHE A 110 0.37 -9.50 21.10
N SER A 111 1.35 -8.68 20.73
CA SER A 111 2.09 -8.75 19.46
C SER A 111 3.32 -9.67 19.50
N ASP A 112 3.48 -10.45 20.58
CA ASP A 112 4.62 -11.35 20.79
C ASP A 112 5.98 -10.62 20.79
N GLY A 113 6.03 -9.50 21.50
CA GLY A 113 7.25 -8.73 21.78
C GLY A 113 7.53 -7.57 20.82
N ILE A 114 6.64 -7.29 19.85
CA ILE A 114 6.81 -6.19 18.90
C ILE A 114 6.19 -4.91 19.46
N THR A 115 6.94 -3.81 19.48
CA THR A 115 6.40 -2.52 19.97
C THR A 115 5.27 -2.02 19.07
N TYR A 116 4.34 -1.22 19.62
CA TYR A 116 3.29 -0.62 18.80
C TYR A 116 3.87 0.23 17.67
N ASP A 117 4.86 1.06 17.99
CA ASP A 117 5.52 1.95 17.02
C ASP A 117 6.20 1.16 15.91
N ASP A 118 6.82 0.01 16.21
CA ASP A 118 7.38 -0.85 15.17
C ASP A 118 6.30 -1.55 14.35
N TYR A 119 5.18 -1.96 14.96
CA TYR A 119 4.07 -2.58 14.24
C TYR A 119 3.37 -1.62 13.28
N MET A 120 3.26 -0.34 13.66
CA MET A 120 2.77 0.74 12.78
C MET A 120 3.62 0.89 11.51
N LYS A 121 4.90 0.47 11.53
CA LYS A 121 5.76 0.48 10.32
C LYS A 121 5.34 -0.53 9.26
N LEU A 122 4.37 -1.41 9.51
CA LEU A 122 3.76 -2.19 8.43
C LEU A 122 3.12 -1.28 7.36
N ASP A 123 2.73 -0.06 7.72
CA ASP A 123 2.15 0.95 6.80
C ASP A 123 3.18 1.54 5.82
N LEU A 124 4.50 1.32 6.00
CA LEU A 124 5.57 2.07 5.30
C LEU A 124 5.48 2.02 3.77
N ALA A 125 4.96 0.95 3.18
CA ALA A 125 4.86 0.88 1.72
C ALA A 125 3.82 1.84 1.10
N ASN A 126 2.96 2.45 1.92
CA ASN A 126 2.07 3.56 1.57
C ASN A 126 2.68 4.95 1.85
N ARG A 127 3.89 5.01 2.43
CA ARG A 127 4.56 6.27 2.78
C ARG A 127 5.46 6.69 1.63
N ILE A 128 4.92 7.54 0.78
CA ILE A 128 5.59 8.03 -0.45
C ILE A 128 6.08 9.48 -0.34
N THR A 129 5.85 10.10 0.83
CA THR A 129 6.36 11.43 1.19
C THR A 129 6.93 11.38 2.62
N HIS A 130 7.74 12.38 2.98
CA HIS A 130 8.14 12.60 4.37
C HIS A 130 7.10 13.38 5.18
N ASN A 131 6.00 13.83 4.56
CA ASN A 131 5.00 14.62 5.25
C ASN A 131 4.24 13.73 6.22
N ASP A 132 4.12 14.16 7.47
CA ASP A 132 3.24 13.51 8.43
C ASP A 132 1.81 14.08 8.33
N ASP A 133 1.23 14.17 7.12
CA ASP A 133 -0.21 14.47 6.93
C ASP A 133 -1.04 13.19 6.88
N PHE A 134 -1.90 12.99 7.88
CA PHE A 134 -2.69 11.77 8.04
C PHE A 134 -3.82 11.69 7.05
N ASN A 135 -4.14 12.78 6.35
CA ASN A 135 -5.10 12.73 5.26
C ASN A 135 -4.50 12.14 3.97
N GLU A 136 -3.16 12.06 3.88
CA GLU A 136 -2.47 11.41 2.76
C GLU A 136 -2.89 9.94 2.68
N LYS A 137 -3.68 9.59 1.68
CA LYS A 137 -4.24 8.25 1.48
C LYS A 137 -3.98 7.79 0.06
N ASN A 138 -3.21 6.73 -0.08
CA ASN A 138 -2.88 6.20 -1.39
C ASN A 138 -2.88 4.66 -1.40
N SER A 139 -2.68 4.14 -2.60
CA SER A 139 -2.53 2.72 -2.88
C SER A 139 -1.17 2.43 -3.55
N ALA A 140 -0.14 3.20 -3.22
CA ALA A 140 1.19 3.14 -3.86
C ALA A 140 1.82 1.76 -3.77
N ASN A 141 1.63 1.09 -2.63
CA ASN A 141 2.02 -0.30 -2.43
C ASN A 141 1.55 -1.24 -3.57
N LYS A 142 0.39 -0.93 -4.17
CA LYS A 142 -0.25 -1.75 -5.20
C LYS A 142 -0.07 -1.18 -6.59
N TYR A 143 -0.36 0.12 -6.80
CA TYR A 143 -0.27 0.70 -8.13
C TYR A 143 1.18 0.75 -8.63
N LEU A 144 2.18 1.00 -7.78
CA LEU A 144 3.59 0.94 -8.18
C LEU A 144 4.04 -0.50 -8.48
N LEU A 145 3.50 -1.49 -7.75
CA LEU A 145 3.77 -2.89 -8.01
C LEU A 145 3.22 -3.31 -9.38
N PHE A 146 1.99 -2.94 -9.71
CA PHE A 146 1.29 -3.43 -10.90
C PHE A 146 1.35 -2.50 -12.12
N ASN A 147 1.81 -1.26 -12.00
CA ASN A 147 2.05 -0.38 -13.14
C ASN A 147 3.01 -1.04 -14.13
N ASP A 148 2.61 -1.16 -15.40
CA ASP A 148 3.42 -1.85 -16.41
C ASP A 148 4.64 -1.00 -16.80
N ILE A 149 5.83 -1.60 -16.84
CA ILE A 149 7.08 -0.87 -17.11
C ILE A 149 7.15 -0.31 -18.54
N LEU A 150 6.54 -0.97 -19.52
CA LEU A 150 6.58 -0.50 -20.91
C LEU A 150 5.45 0.49 -21.21
N LEU A 151 4.26 0.27 -20.64
CA LEU A 151 3.11 1.15 -20.86
C LEU A 151 3.16 2.40 -20.00
N GLY A 152 3.60 2.31 -18.74
CA GLY A 152 3.83 3.46 -17.86
C GLY A 152 2.57 4.29 -17.55
N THR A 153 1.38 3.69 -17.53
CA THR A 153 0.10 4.40 -17.38
C THR A 153 0.05 5.29 -16.14
N LEU A 154 0.68 4.84 -15.04
CA LEU A 154 0.73 5.58 -13.77
C LEU A 154 2.05 6.31 -13.56
N ASP A 155 2.98 6.33 -14.53
CA ASP A 155 4.28 6.99 -14.38
C ASP A 155 4.14 8.50 -14.10
N THR A 156 3.07 9.11 -14.60
CA THR A 156 2.83 10.56 -14.53
C THR A 156 2.54 11.06 -13.12
N ILE A 157 2.13 10.18 -12.20
CA ILE A 157 1.80 10.53 -10.80
C ILE A 157 2.92 10.22 -9.80
N ILE A 158 3.99 9.56 -10.25
CA ILE A 158 5.05 9.04 -9.36
C ILE A 158 6.05 10.13 -9.04
N ASP A 159 6.35 10.32 -7.75
CA ASP A 159 7.37 11.26 -7.29
C ASP A 159 8.80 10.82 -7.64
N ASP A 160 9.68 11.77 -7.92
CA ASP A 160 11.05 11.50 -8.34
C ASP A 160 11.90 10.91 -7.19
N ASN A 161 11.56 11.18 -5.92
CA ASN A 161 12.28 10.70 -4.75
C ASN A 161 11.79 9.33 -4.24
N ILE A 162 10.82 8.71 -4.93
CA ILE A 162 10.16 7.48 -4.47
C ILE A 162 11.14 6.32 -4.21
N THR A 163 12.20 6.22 -5.01
CA THR A 163 13.23 5.19 -4.88
C THR A 163 13.95 5.30 -3.54
N ASN A 164 14.35 6.52 -3.15
CA ASN A 164 15.03 6.77 -1.87
C ASN A 164 14.09 6.48 -0.70
N MET A 165 12.79 6.79 -0.82
CA MET A 165 11.80 6.47 0.22
C MET A 165 11.77 4.97 0.52
N TYR A 166 11.67 4.13 -0.50
CA TYR A 166 11.66 2.68 -0.28
C TYR A 166 13.00 2.13 0.23
N LEU A 167 14.14 2.75 -0.12
CA LEU A 167 15.44 2.40 0.46
C LEU A 167 15.50 2.72 1.95
N GLU A 168 15.00 3.88 2.37
CA GLU A 168 14.88 4.25 3.79
C GLU A 168 13.94 3.29 4.54
N HIS A 169 12.80 2.94 3.94
CA HIS A 169 11.86 1.98 4.54
C HIS A 169 12.50 0.60 4.76
N ILE A 170 13.33 0.14 3.83
CA ILE A 170 14.10 -1.10 3.99
C ILE A 170 15.04 -1.00 5.20
N GLU A 171 15.72 0.13 5.39
CA GLU A 171 16.58 0.35 6.56
C GLU A 171 15.77 0.44 7.87
N GLU A 172 14.55 0.99 7.85
CA GLU A 172 13.65 0.97 9.00
C GLU A 172 13.23 -0.45 9.37
N PHE A 173 12.84 -1.29 8.39
CA PHE A 173 12.49 -2.69 8.66
C PHE A 173 13.66 -3.49 9.25
N LYS A 174 14.91 -3.21 8.84
CA LYS A 174 16.11 -3.87 9.39
C LYS A 174 16.35 -3.57 10.88
N LYS A 175 15.83 -2.44 11.39
CA LYS A 175 15.95 -2.06 12.81
C LYS A 175 14.96 -2.80 13.71
N ILE A 176 13.89 -3.36 13.14
CA ILE A 176 12.82 -4.03 13.88
C ILE A 176 13.20 -5.48 14.18
N LYS A 177 12.98 -5.92 15.42
CA LYS A 177 13.19 -7.30 15.87
C LYS A 177 11.89 -8.11 15.74
N TYR A 178 11.68 -8.78 14.62
CA TYR A 178 10.41 -9.50 14.34
C TYR A 178 10.58 -10.98 13.96
N GLN A 179 11.80 -11.43 13.62
CA GLN A 179 12.05 -12.70 12.90
C GLN A 179 11.66 -13.97 13.68
N ASN A 180 11.48 -13.87 15.00
CA ASN A 180 11.08 -14.99 15.86
C ASN A 180 9.75 -14.73 16.61
N THR A 181 8.95 -13.80 16.10
CA THR A 181 7.66 -13.44 16.69
C THR A 181 6.52 -14.07 15.90
N LYS A 182 5.38 -14.29 16.56
CA LYS A 182 4.14 -14.79 15.95
C LYS A 182 3.73 -14.02 14.69
N PHE A 183 4.01 -12.72 14.63
CA PHE A 183 3.62 -11.84 13.52
C PHE A 183 4.78 -11.48 12.59
N GLY A 184 5.95 -12.10 12.76
CA GLY A 184 7.15 -11.76 11.99
C GLY A 184 7.01 -11.91 10.47
N TYR A 185 6.12 -12.78 10.02
CA TYR A 185 5.84 -13.00 8.59
C TYR A 185 5.24 -11.76 7.91
N LEU A 186 4.47 -10.93 8.63
CA LEU A 186 3.92 -9.68 8.10
C LEU A 186 5.04 -8.71 7.71
N PHE A 187 6.04 -8.56 8.58
CA PHE A 187 7.20 -7.70 8.34
C PHE A 187 8.08 -8.23 7.23
N THR A 188 8.29 -9.54 7.16
CA THR A 188 8.99 -10.17 6.03
C THR A 188 8.30 -9.84 4.70
N ASN A 189 6.97 -9.97 4.65
CA ASN A 189 6.21 -9.68 3.44
C ASN A 189 6.31 -8.20 3.04
N GLN A 190 6.12 -7.28 4.00
CA GLN A 190 6.22 -5.84 3.74
C GLN A 190 7.65 -5.40 3.37
N LEU A 191 8.68 -5.98 3.99
CA LEU A 191 10.08 -5.75 3.60
C LEU A 191 10.33 -6.19 2.16
N ASN A 192 9.85 -7.39 1.77
CA ASN A 192 10.02 -7.88 0.41
C ASN A 192 9.27 -7.01 -0.61
N LEU A 193 8.08 -6.51 -0.26
CA LEU A 193 7.38 -5.53 -1.08
C LEU A 193 8.21 -4.25 -1.25
N CYS A 194 8.76 -3.66 -0.17
CA CYS A 194 9.62 -2.49 -0.26
C CYS A 194 10.88 -2.73 -1.11
N LYS A 195 11.47 -3.93 -1.07
CA LYS A 195 12.60 -4.29 -1.96
C LYS A 195 12.20 -4.29 -3.43
N VAL A 196 11.01 -4.80 -3.77
CA VAL A 196 10.49 -4.76 -5.13
C VAL A 196 10.26 -3.30 -5.55
N LEU A 197 9.60 -2.52 -4.70
CA LEU A 197 9.25 -1.12 -4.99
C LEU A 197 10.47 -0.20 -5.09
N SER A 198 11.52 -0.40 -4.29
CA SER A 198 12.76 0.39 -4.40
C SER A 198 13.48 0.23 -5.73
N LYS A 199 13.29 -0.90 -6.42
CA LYS A 199 13.81 -1.08 -7.79
C LYS A 199 12.79 -0.71 -8.86
N LYS A 200 11.50 -0.98 -8.62
CA LYS A 200 10.48 -0.92 -9.67
C LYS A 200 9.84 0.46 -9.82
N ALA A 201 9.63 1.19 -8.72
CA ALA A 201 8.74 2.35 -8.69
C ALA A 201 9.09 3.41 -9.75
N HIS A 202 10.37 3.68 -9.98
CA HIS A 202 10.83 4.67 -10.95
C HIS A 202 11.37 4.08 -12.27
N LEU A 203 11.46 2.74 -12.36
CA LEU A 203 12.16 2.06 -13.48
C LEU A 203 11.49 2.28 -14.85
N GLY A 204 10.16 2.39 -14.91
CA GLY A 204 9.44 2.72 -16.15
C GLY A 204 9.78 4.13 -16.67
N ILE A 205 9.88 5.09 -15.74
CA ILE A 205 10.25 6.49 -16.02
C ILE A 205 11.69 6.57 -16.53
N ASP A 206 12.62 5.92 -15.81
CA ASP A 206 14.04 5.86 -16.19
C ASP A 206 14.21 5.22 -17.58
N LEU A 207 13.56 4.07 -17.80
CA LEU A 207 13.59 3.37 -19.08
C LEU A 207 13.11 4.25 -20.24
N ARG A 208 11.97 4.94 -20.07
CA ARG A 208 11.43 5.81 -21.11
C ARG A 208 12.32 7.03 -21.35
N ARG A 209 12.88 7.63 -20.29
CA ARG A 209 13.84 8.74 -20.38
C ARG A 209 15.07 8.32 -21.19
N ASP A 210 15.69 7.20 -20.82
CA ASP A 210 16.92 6.72 -21.45
C ASP A 210 16.67 6.26 -22.89
N TYR A 211 15.49 5.70 -23.17
CA TYR A 211 15.07 5.38 -24.53
C TYR A 211 14.93 6.62 -25.41
N LYS A 212 14.20 7.65 -24.95
CA LYS A 212 13.99 8.91 -25.68
C LYS A 212 15.29 9.69 -25.88
N ALA A 213 16.23 9.61 -24.94
CA ALA A 213 17.54 10.23 -25.04
C ALA A 213 18.54 9.41 -25.89
N ASN A 214 18.14 8.23 -26.39
CA ASN A 214 19.02 7.24 -27.03
C ASN A 214 20.26 6.90 -26.17
N ASN A 215 20.09 6.91 -24.84
CA ASN A 215 21.13 6.65 -23.85
C ASN A 215 21.37 5.13 -23.73
N LYS A 216 22.21 4.58 -24.62
CA LYS A 216 22.53 3.14 -24.63
C LYS A 216 23.20 2.64 -23.34
N ALA A 217 23.87 3.52 -22.58
CA ALA A 217 24.45 3.14 -21.30
C ALA A 217 23.36 2.99 -20.22
N GLY A 218 22.47 3.99 -20.10
CA GLY A 218 21.30 3.94 -19.20
C GLY A 218 20.40 2.74 -19.48
N LEU A 219 20.09 2.49 -20.75
CA LEU A 219 19.30 1.32 -21.17
C LEU A 219 19.93 -0.04 -20.78
N LYS A 220 21.27 -0.13 -20.73
CA LYS A 220 21.94 -1.35 -20.23
C LYS A 220 21.80 -1.49 -18.72
N GLU A 221 21.84 -0.39 -17.99
CA GLU A 221 21.58 -0.35 -16.55
C GLU A 221 20.13 -0.74 -16.24
N ASP A 222 19.16 -0.19 -16.96
CA ASP A 222 17.75 -0.54 -16.85
C ASP A 222 17.52 -2.03 -17.12
N LEU A 223 18.19 -2.59 -18.13
CA LEU A 223 18.15 -4.02 -18.41
C LEU A 223 18.69 -4.86 -17.24
N SER A 224 19.74 -4.39 -16.54
CA SER A 224 20.24 -5.05 -15.33
C SER A 224 19.21 -5.00 -14.21
N LYS A 225 18.65 -3.81 -13.94
CA LYS A 225 17.63 -3.61 -12.91
C LYS A 225 16.38 -4.48 -13.16
N LEU A 226 15.95 -4.60 -14.41
CA LEU A 226 14.84 -5.49 -14.80
C LEU A 226 15.13 -6.96 -14.50
N LYS A 227 16.35 -7.43 -14.76
CA LYS A 227 16.75 -8.82 -14.47
C LYS A 227 16.82 -9.07 -12.96
N GLU A 228 17.34 -8.10 -12.21
CA GLU A 228 17.38 -8.15 -10.74
C GLU A 228 16.00 -8.08 -10.09
N LEU A 229 15.01 -7.51 -10.78
CA LEU A 229 13.65 -7.38 -10.25
C LEU A 229 12.92 -8.74 -10.17
N LEU A 230 13.19 -9.67 -11.08
CA LEU A 230 12.53 -10.99 -11.11
C LEU A 230 12.71 -11.80 -9.80
N PRO A 231 13.93 -12.01 -9.27
CA PRO A 231 14.09 -12.72 -8.01
C PRO A 231 13.46 -11.98 -6.82
N LEU A 232 13.40 -10.64 -6.83
CA LEU A 232 12.71 -9.89 -5.77
C LEU A 232 11.19 -10.08 -5.81
N ILE A 233 10.61 -10.14 -7.00
CA ILE A 233 9.19 -10.45 -7.18
C ILE A 233 8.90 -11.87 -6.69
N GLU A 234 9.79 -12.83 -6.99
CA GLU A 234 9.67 -14.21 -6.50
C GLU A 234 9.79 -14.29 -4.96
N GLU A 235 10.73 -13.56 -4.35
CA GLU A 235 10.84 -13.44 -2.88
C GLU A 235 9.55 -12.88 -2.26
N PHE A 236 8.99 -11.81 -2.84
CA PHE A 236 7.73 -11.23 -2.40
C PHE A 236 6.54 -12.19 -2.58
N TYR A 237 6.44 -12.85 -3.73
CA TYR A 237 5.42 -13.85 -4.00
C TYR A 237 5.46 -14.98 -2.96
N ASN A 238 6.65 -15.50 -2.65
CA ASN A 238 6.83 -16.58 -1.68
C ASN A 238 6.44 -16.14 -0.27
N SER A 239 6.82 -14.93 0.17
CA SER A 239 6.38 -14.41 1.48
C SER A 239 4.88 -14.15 1.53
N PHE A 240 4.28 -13.69 0.44
CA PHE A 240 2.85 -13.45 0.37
C PHE A 240 2.03 -14.75 0.32
N ASN A 241 2.53 -15.76 -0.40
CA ASN A 241 1.95 -17.10 -0.40
C ASN A 241 1.95 -17.71 1.00
N TYR A 242 3.09 -17.62 1.71
CA TYR A 242 3.19 -18.07 3.09
C TYR A 242 2.20 -17.33 4.01
N GLN A 243 2.15 -16.00 3.93
CA GLN A 243 1.18 -15.19 4.68
C GLN A 243 -0.26 -15.63 4.40
N TRP A 244 -0.64 -15.77 3.12
CA TRP A 244 -2.00 -16.14 2.75
C TRP A 244 -2.40 -17.49 3.32
N HIS A 245 -1.56 -18.52 3.17
CA HIS A 245 -1.88 -19.88 3.60
C HIS A 245 -1.81 -20.06 5.12
N LEU A 246 -1.18 -19.12 5.83
CA LEU A 246 -1.24 -19.06 7.29
C LEU A 246 -2.58 -18.48 7.79
N GLU A 247 -3.16 -17.54 7.04
CA GLU A 247 -4.32 -16.74 7.48
C GLU A 247 -5.65 -17.16 6.86
N ASN A 248 -5.61 -17.68 5.64
CA ASN A 248 -6.76 -17.89 4.78
C ASN A 248 -6.80 -19.33 4.26
N ARG A 249 -7.95 -19.72 3.70
CA ARG A 249 -8.04 -20.95 2.90
C ARG A 249 -7.31 -20.75 1.57
N ALA A 250 -6.91 -21.84 0.92
CA ALA A 250 -6.20 -21.78 -0.36
C ALA A 250 -7.01 -21.05 -1.47
N ASN A 251 -8.34 -21.16 -1.46
CA ASN A 251 -9.20 -20.43 -2.41
C ASN A 251 -9.00 -18.92 -2.31
N GLY A 252 -8.84 -18.25 -3.44
CA GLY A 252 -8.58 -16.82 -3.55
C GLY A 252 -7.11 -16.50 -3.82
N PHE A 253 -6.17 -17.40 -3.47
CA PHE A 253 -4.76 -17.20 -3.83
C PHE A 253 -4.51 -17.43 -5.33
N ASP A 254 -5.36 -18.20 -6.00
CA ASP A 254 -5.36 -18.39 -7.46
C ASP A 254 -5.47 -17.04 -8.22
N VAL A 255 -6.18 -16.07 -7.64
CA VAL A 255 -6.23 -14.70 -8.17
C VAL A 255 -4.85 -14.04 -8.08
N GLN A 256 -4.11 -14.28 -7.00
CA GLN A 256 -2.79 -13.70 -6.78
C GLN A 256 -1.73 -14.36 -7.67
N ASP A 257 -1.84 -15.68 -7.89
CA ASP A 257 -1.03 -16.40 -8.87
C ASP A 257 -1.15 -15.78 -10.26
N ILE A 258 -2.39 -15.51 -10.71
CA ILE A 258 -2.65 -14.87 -12.00
C ILE A 258 -2.04 -13.47 -12.07
N ARG A 259 -2.24 -12.65 -11.04
CA ARG A 259 -1.83 -11.24 -11.04
C ARG A 259 -0.31 -11.08 -10.98
N ILE A 260 0.34 -11.79 -10.07
CA ILE A 260 1.80 -11.72 -9.90
C ILE A 260 2.49 -12.45 -11.06
N GLY A 261 1.92 -13.56 -11.55
CA GLY A 261 2.40 -14.23 -12.76
C GLY A 261 2.32 -13.33 -14.01
N ALA A 262 1.25 -12.54 -14.16
CA ALA A 262 1.14 -11.54 -15.22
C ALA A 262 2.21 -10.44 -15.09
N LEU A 263 2.43 -9.93 -13.88
CA LEU A 263 3.50 -8.97 -13.60
C LEU A 263 4.87 -9.55 -14.02
N GLU A 264 5.24 -10.74 -13.54
CA GLU A 264 6.50 -11.39 -13.93
C GLU A 264 6.63 -11.55 -15.45
N LYS A 265 5.54 -11.96 -16.12
CA LYS A 265 5.54 -12.14 -17.56
C LYS A 265 5.81 -10.82 -18.28
N ARG A 266 5.23 -9.72 -17.81
CA ARG A 266 5.47 -8.37 -18.36
C ARG A 266 6.90 -7.90 -18.14
N ILE A 267 7.50 -8.16 -16.98
CA ILE A 267 8.95 -7.91 -16.76
C ILE A 267 9.81 -8.72 -17.73
N LYS A 268 9.51 -10.00 -17.93
CA LYS A 268 10.21 -10.86 -18.90
C LYS A 268 10.07 -10.34 -20.34
N VAL A 269 8.92 -9.78 -20.71
CA VAL A 269 8.70 -9.13 -22.02
C VAL A 269 9.55 -7.87 -22.14
N ALA A 270 9.58 -7.01 -21.11
CA ALA A 270 10.41 -5.81 -21.10
C ALA A 270 11.91 -6.13 -21.27
N ILE A 271 12.43 -7.13 -20.54
CA ILE A 271 13.80 -7.64 -20.69
C ILE A 271 14.07 -8.05 -22.14
N LYS A 272 13.16 -8.80 -22.76
CA LYS A 272 13.34 -9.30 -24.13
C LYS A 272 13.37 -8.16 -25.14
N LYS A 273 12.38 -7.26 -25.09
CA LYS A 273 12.28 -6.11 -26.00
C LYS A 273 13.48 -5.19 -25.88
N LEU A 274 13.90 -4.88 -24.65
CA LEU A 274 15.07 -4.04 -24.40
C LEU A 274 16.37 -4.69 -24.86
N SER A 275 16.54 -6.00 -24.63
CA SER A 275 17.71 -6.74 -25.15
C SER A 275 17.76 -6.73 -26.67
N ASP A 276 16.64 -7.01 -27.35
CA ASP A 276 16.58 -7.00 -28.82
C ASP A 276 16.92 -5.63 -29.41
N TYR A 277 16.44 -4.56 -28.77
CA TYR A 277 16.75 -3.19 -29.17
C TYR A 277 18.23 -2.83 -28.96
N LEU A 278 18.83 -3.26 -27.84
CA LEU A 278 20.25 -3.03 -27.56
C LEU A 278 21.18 -3.85 -28.47
N GLU A 279 20.75 -5.03 -28.90
CA GLU A 279 21.46 -5.90 -29.85
C GLU A 279 21.22 -5.52 -31.33
N GLY A 280 20.34 -4.54 -31.59
CA GLY A 280 20.02 -4.08 -32.95
C GLY A 280 19.10 -5.03 -33.74
N LYS A 281 18.47 -6.01 -33.08
CA LYS A 281 17.47 -6.90 -33.68
C LYS A 281 16.16 -6.17 -33.99
N THR A 282 15.82 -5.17 -33.17
CA THR A 282 14.71 -4.25 -33.43
C THR A 282 15.22 -2.82 -33.43
N LYS A 283 14.61 -1.97 -34.27
CA LYS A 283 14.96 -0.55 -34.36
C LYS A 283 14.19 0.32 -33.36
N VAL A 284 13.09 -0.19 -32.84
CA VAL A 284 12.10 0.54 -32.05
C VAL A 284 11.52 -0.36 -30.97
N ILE A 285 11.15 0.22 -29.83
CA ILE A 285 10.27 -0.38 -28.82
C ILE A 285 8.98 0.43 -28.84
N GLU A 286 7.95 -0.08 -29.54
CA GLU A 286 6.72 0.67 -29.86
C GLU A 286 6.06 1.28 -28.62
N GLU A 287 5.98 0.54 -27.50
CA GLU A 287 5.38 1.07 -26.26
C GLU A 287 6.12 2.29 -25.68
N LEU A 288 7.41 2.44 -25.96
CA LEU A 288 8.23 3.56 -25.50
C LEU A 288 8.16 4.78 -26.43
N GLU A 289 7.68 4.60 -27.67
CA GLU A 289 7.39 5.70 -28.61
C GLU A 289 6.10 6.44 -28.25
N GLU A 290 5.16 5.75 -27.61
CA GLU A 290 3.90 6.35 -27.19
C GLU A 290 4.13 7.53 -26.24
N GLU A 291 3.34 8.59 -26.47
CA GLU A 291 3.30 9.75 -25.61
C GLU A 291 2.38 9.47 -24.42
N LEU A 292 2.94 9.55 -23.20
CA LEU A 292 2.16 9.39 -21.99
C LEU A 292 1.26 10.60 -21.77
N LEU A 293 0.03 10.33 -21.34
CA LEU A 293 -0.90 11.34 -20.87
C LEU A 293 -1.01 11.26 -19.34
N CYS A 294 -1.29 12.39 -18.72
CA CYS A 294 -1.56 12.53 -17.30
C CYS A 294 -2.70 11.60 -16.91
N PHE A 295 -2.45 10.73 -15.93
CA PHE A 295 -3.42 9.75 -15.45
C PHE A 295 -4.73 10.40 -14.98
N ASN A 296 -4.64 11.64 -14.46
CA ASN A 296 -5.77 12.42 -13.96
C ASN A 296 -6.56 13.16 -15.07
N GLY A 297 -6.15 13.04 -16.33
CA GLY A 297 -6.89 13.60 -17.47
C GLY A 297 -6.51 15.04 -17.85
N HIS A 298 -5.31 15.48 -17.48
CA HIS A 298 -4.78 16.82 -17.79
C HIS A 298 -3.83 16.81 -19.01
N ASP A 299 -4.14 16.01 -20.03
CA ASP A 299 -3.31 15.83 -21.23
C ASP A 299 -1.82 15.59 -20.92
N LYS A 300 -0.92 16.53 -21.24
CA LYS A 300 0.54 16.38 -21.05
C LYS A 300 1.05 17.02 -19.76
N ASP A 301 0.17 17.64 -18.99
CA ASP A 301 0.52 18.29 -17.73
C ASP A 301 0.51 17.24 -16.62
N PHE A 302 1.67 16.61 -16.41
CA PHE A 302 1.83 15.59 -15.38
C PHE A 302 1.71 16.22 -14.00
N GLU A 303 0.98 15.54 -13.12
CA GLU A 303 0.73 15.98 -11.76
C GLU A 303 1.12 14.84 -10.82
N LYS A 304 2.04 15.11 -9.90
CA LYS A 304 2.38 14.16 -8.85
C LYS A 304 1.18 14.03 -7.93
N ASP A 305 0.79 12.80 -7.61
CA ASP A 305 -0.40 12.53 -6.80
C ASP A 305 -0.04 11.61 -5.63
N TYR A 306 -0.03 12.19 -4.44
CA TYR A 306 0.28 11.50 -3.18
C TYR A 306 -0.96 10.89 -2.51
N ASP A 307 -2.14 11.14 -3.09
CA ASP A 307 -3.47 10.75 -2.60
C ASP A 307 -4.20 9.77 -3.54
N ASN A 308 -3.45 9.15 -4.46
CA ASN A 308 -4.03 8.27 -5.45
C ASN A 308 -4.50 6.93 -4.85
N CYS A 309 -5.81 6.77 -4.75
CA CYS A 309 -6.47 5.56 -4.28
C CYS A 309 -6.95 4.64 -5.43
N GLU A 310 -6.31 4.61 -6.60
CA GLU A 310 -6.64 3.60 -7.60
C GLU A 310 -6.21 2.22 -7.11
N TYR A 311 -7.15 1.42 -6.59
CA TYR A 311 -6.88 0.08 -6.04
C TYR A 311 -7.27 -1.07 -6.99
N ARG A 312 -7.81 -0.77 -8.19
CA ARG A 312 -8.28 -1.78 -9.14
C ARG A 312 -7.14 -2.27 -10.02
N TRP A 313 -6.71 -3.51 -9.79
CA TRP A 313 -5.63 -4.18 -10.52
C TRP A 313 -5.72 -4.04 -12.06
N ARG A 314 -6.94 -4.15 -12.63
CA ARG A 314 -7.15 -4.07 -14.08
C ARG A 314 -6.70 -2.74 -14.69
N ARG A 315 -6.95 -1.62 -13.99
CA ARG A 315 -6.62 -0.27 -14.47
C ARG A 315 -5.13 0.06 -14.34
N MET A 316 -4.42 -0.61 -13.45
CA MET A 316 -2.98 -0.43 -13.25
C MET A 316 -2.15 -1.17 -14.30
N THR A 317 -2.64 -2.32 -14.77
CA THR A 317 -1.83 -3.29 -15.53
C THR A 317 -1.90 -3.14 -17.03
N SER A 318 -2.97 -2.56 -17.57
CA SER A 318 -3.18 -2.44 -19.00
C SER A 318 -4.20 -1.35 -19.32
N VAL A 319 -3.99 -0.65 -20.44
CA VAL A 319 -5.00 0.23 -21.05
C VAL A 319 -5.98 -0.53 -21.95
N ASN A 320 -5.73 -1.82 -22.18
CA ASN A 320 -6.55 -2.70 -23.02
C ASN A 320 -7.60 -3.44 -22.20
N VAL A 321 -8.69 -3.85 -22.86
CA VAL A 321 -9.75 -4.70 -22.29
C VAL A 321 -9.14 -6.00 -21.76
N ASN A 322 -9.35 -6.28 -20.47
CA ASN A 322 -8.81 -7.44 -19.75
C ASN A 322 -9.87 -8.07 -18.81
N ASP A 323 -11.11 -8.14 -19.31
CA ASP A 323 -12.30 -8.57 -18.55
C ASP A 323 -12.43 -10.07 -18.31
#